data_AF-A0A7J9CRN5-F1
#
_entry.id   AF-A0A7J9CRN5-F1
#
_cell.length_a   1.000
_cell.length_b   1.000
_cell.length_c   1.000
_cell.angle_alpha   90.00
_cell.angle_beta   90.00
_cell.angle_gamma   90.00
#
_symmetry.space_group_name_H-M   'P 1'
#
loop_
_entity.id
_entity.type
_entity.pdbx_description
1 polymer ?
#
loop_
_entity_poly.entity_id
_entity_poly.type
_entity_poly.pdbx_seq_one_letter_code
_entity_poly.pdbx_strand_id
1 'polypeptide(L)' 'MASNAVVCVGYFVLVLLSVSSEGSRHDGELSHGDILQRQEADRVVELPGQPAVDFKQYAGYVTVNASLVLLVF' A
#
# COMPACT_ATOMS: atom_id res chain seq x y z
N MET A 1 32.84 -11.77 -37.46
CA MET A 1 33.31 -11.88 -36.06
C MET A 1 32.73 -10.73 -35.22
N ALA A 2 31.41 -10.64 -35.09
CA ALA A 2 30.73 -9.59 -34.30
C ALA A 2 29.67 -10.16 -33.33
N SER A 3 29.42 -11.48 -33.41
CA SER A 3 28.29 -12.12 -32.73
C SER A 3 28.46 -12.15 -31.21
N ASN A 4 29.65 -12.52 -30.72
CA ASN A 4 29.85 -12.76 -29.28
C ASN A 4 29.91 -11.45 -28.48
N ALA A 5 30.50 -10.40 -29.05
CA ALA A 5 30.59 -9.08 -28.40
C ALA A 5 29.19 -8.44 -28.25
N VAL A 6 28.36 -8.51 -29.30
CA VAL A 6 26.98 -7.97 -29.25
C VAL A 6 26.12 -8.74 -28.25
N VAL A 7 26.26 -10.07 -28.19
CA VAL A 7 25.57 -10.91 -27.20
C VAL A 7 26.01 -10.56 -25.77
N CYS A 8 27.32 -10.38 -25.52
CA CYS A 8 27.83 -9.99 -24.21
C CYS A 8 27.35 -8.60 -23.78
N VAL A 9 27.37 -7.62 -24.68
CA VAL A 9 26.92 -6.26 -24.38
C VAL A 9 25.41 -6.25 -24.09
N GLY A 10 24.61 -6.97 -24.88
CA GLY A 10 23.16 -7.10 -24.63
C GLY A 10 22.85 -7.77 -23.29
N TYR A 11 23.57 -8.84 -22.93
CA TYR A 11 23.42 -9.50 -21.64
C TYR A 11 23.80 -8.57 -20.47
N PHE A 12 24.87 -7.80 -20.62
CA PHE A 12 25.30 -6.84 -19.61
C PHE A 12 24.26 -5.73 -19.39
N VAL A 13 23.68 -5.18 -20.46
CA VAL A 13 22.59 -4.20 -20.38
C VAL A 13 21.35 -4.78 -19.69
N LEU A 14 20.99 -6.03 -19.99
CA LEU A 14 19.86 -6.72 -19.34
C LEU A 14 20.07 -6.88 -17.83
N VAL A 15 21.30 -7.21 -17.42
CA VAL A 15 21.67 -7.34 -16.00
C VAL A 15 21.62 -5.99 -15.30
N LEU A 16 22.14 -4.93 -15.92
CA LEU A 16 22.10 -3.57 -15.36
C LEU A 16 20.66 -3.05 -15.18
N LEU A 17 19.76 -3.33 -16.13
CA LEU A 17 18.35 -3.00 -16.00
C LEU A 17 17.67 -3.78 -14.87
N SER A 18 18.07 -5.03 -14.65
CA SER A 18 17.54 -5.85 -13.55
C SER A 18 17.98 -5.35 -12.18
N VAL A 19 19.23 -4.87 -12.05
CA VAL A 19 19.77 -4.27 -10.82
C VAL A 19 19.17 -2.89 -10.54
N SER A 20 18.79 -2.13 -11.56
CA SER A 20 18.18 -0.80 -11.37
C SER A 20 16.76 -0.88 -10.79
N SER A 21 16.17 -2.08 -10.72
CA SER A 21 14.90 -2.37 -10.05
C SER A 21 15.09 -2.66 -8.56
N GLU A 22 16.08 -2.06 -7.91
CA GLU A 22 16.06 -1.93 -6.45
C GLU A 22 15.11 -0.79 -6.10
N GLY A 23 13.82 -1.08 -6.26
CA GLY A 23 12.73 -0.24 -5.79
C GLY A 23 13.02 0.11 -4.34
N SER A 24 13.22 1.41 -4.10
CA SER A 24 13.39 2.02 -2.79
C SER A 24 12.44 1.35 -1.81
N ARG A 25 12.99 0.48 -0.96
CA ARG A 25 12.29 -0.05 0.21
C ARG A 25 12.22 1.12 1.19
N HIS A 26 11.32 2.06 0.91
CA HIS A 26 10.89 3.03 1.90
C HIS A 26 10.21 2.21 2.98
N ASP A 27 10.93 2.02 4.09
CA ASP A 27 10.33 1.69 5.38
C ASP A 27 9.10 2.59 5.54
N GLY A 28 7.93 1.95 5.63
CA GLY A 28 6.63 2.57 5.41
C GLY A 28 6.25 3.52 6.55
N GLU A 29 6.85 4.70 6.58
CA GLU A 29 6.26 5.84 7.27
C GLU A 29 5.03 6.27 6.45
N LEU A 30 3.87 5.72 6.79
CA LEU A 30 2.59 6.13 6.22
C LEU A 30 2.48 7.63 6.42
N SER A 31 2.40 8.39 5.31
CA SER A 31 2.20 9.82 5.40
C SER A 31 0.91 10.09 6.15
N HIS A 32 0.87 11.15 6.94
CA HIS A 32 -0.35 11.56 7.66
C HIS A 32 -1.56 11.65 6.72
N GLY A 33 -1.34 12.07 5.47
CA GLY A 33 -2.38 12.11 4.43
C GLY A 33 -2.92 10.72 4.05
N ASP A 34 -2.06 9.70 4.01
CA ASP A 34 -2.47 8.32 3.68
C ASP A 34 -3.30 7.71 4.81
N ILE A 35 -2.97 8.02 6.07
CA ILE A 35 -3.76 7.59 7.23
C ILE A 35 -5.17 8.18 7.18
N LEU A 36 -5.28 9.49 6.92
CA LEU A 36 -6.57 10.16 6.82
C LEU A 36 -7.43 9.62 5.68
N GLN A 37 -6.82 9.31 4.52
CA GLN A 37 -7.55 8.68 3.41
C GLN A 37 -8.07 7.29 3.76
N ARG A 38 -7.25 6.47 4.42
CA ARG A 38 -7.66 5.12 4.86
C ARG A 38 -8.79 5.21 5.88
N GLN A 39 -8.71 6.14 6.83
CA GLN A 39 -9.78 6.36 7.79
C GLN A 39 -11.07 6.83 7.12
N GLU A 40 -11.00 7.76 6.16
CA GLU A 40 -12.20 8.23 5.45
C GLU A 40 -12.86 7.13 4.60
N ALA A 41 -12.09 6.14 4.13
CA ALA A 41 -12.63 4.97 3.47
C ALA A 41 -13.47 4.08 4.39
N ASP A 42 -13.16 4.05 5.70
CA ASP A 42 -13.91 3.31 6.72
C ASP A 42 -15.10 4.11 7.28
N ARG A 43 -15.43 5.27 6.70
CA ARG A 43 -16.50 6.14 7.21
C ARG A 43 -17.88 5.51 6.99
N VAL A 44 -18.66 5.46 8.08
CA VAL A 44 -20.06 5.04 8.04
C VAL A 44 -20.94 6.24 7.76
N VAL A 45 -21.58 6.25 6.58
CA VAL A 45 -22.44 7.36 6.13
C VAL A 45 -23.82 7.30 6.78
N GLU A 46 -24.40 6.10 6.88
CA GLU A 46 -25.71 5.87 7.45
C GLU A 46 -25.78 4.45 8.02
N LEU A 47 -26.57 4.25 9.07
CA LEU A 47 -26.90 2.93 9.58
C LEU A 47 -28.42 2.70 9.51
N PRO A 48 -28.86 1.47 9.19
CA PRO A 48 -30.29 1.15 9.14
C PRO A 48 -30.95 1.44 10.49
N GLY A 49 -31.99 2.30 10.48
CA GLY A 49 -32.73 2.67 11.69
C GLY A 49 -32.04 3.68 12.61
N GLN A 50 -30.88 4.22 12.22
CA GLN A 50 -30.22 5.29 12.96
C GLN A 50 -30.82 6.66 12.58
N PRO A 51 -31.23 7.49 13.55
CA PRO A 51 -31.60 8.89 13.28
C PRO A 51 -30.38 9.67 12.77
N ALA A 52 -30.60 10.79 12.08
CA ALA A 52 -29.51 11.61 11.55
C ALA A 52 -28.56 12.06 12.69
N VAL A 53 -27.26 11.79 12.51
CA VAL A 53 -26.20 12.17 13.44
C VAL A 53 -25.27 13.18 12.80
N ASP A 54 -24.88 14.20 13.56
CA ASP A 54 -24.03 15.30 13.07
C ASP A 54 -22.52 14.99 13.16
N PHE A 55 -22.15 13.83 13.72
CA PHE A 55 -20.76 13.41 13.87
C PHE A 55 -20.38 12.33 12.86
N LYS A 56 -19.08 12.26 12.55
CA LYS A 56 -18.54 11.21 11.69
C LYS A 56 -18.29 9.95 12.53
N GLN A 57 -18.79 8.83 12.05
CA GLN A 57 -18.57 7.50 12.60
C GLN A 57 -17.78 6.67 11.59
N TYR A 58 -16.96 5.74 12.09
CA TYR A 58 -16.04 4.94 11.29
C TYR A 58 -16.11 3.50 11.79
N ALA A 59 -16.16 2.53 10.89
CA ALA A 59 -16.21 1.11 11.24
C ALA A 59 -15.19 0.34 10.42
N GLY A 60 -14.34 -0.42 11.11
CA GLY A 60 -13.21 -1.09 10.48
C GLY A 60 -12.59 -2.16 11.35
N TYR A 61 -11.46 -2.68 10.88
CA TYR A 61 -10.72 -3.75 11.53
C TYR A 61 -9.32 -3.26 11.92
N VAL A 62 -8.94 -3.49 13.17
CA VAL A 62 -7.59 -3.19 13.67
C VAL A 62 -6.86 -4.51 13.90
N THR A 63 -5.79 -4.72 13.13
CA THR A 63 -4.88 -5.83 13.35
C THR A 63 -4.00 -5.51 14.55
N VAL A 64 -4.22 -6.20 15.67
CA VAL A 64 -3.44 -6.01 16.91
C VAL A 64 -2.22 -6.94 16.94
N ASN A 65 -2.37 -8.14 16.36
CA ASN A 65 -1.30 -9.09 16.16
C ASN A 65 -1.52 -9.84 14.84
N ALA A 66 -0.51 -10.59 14.37
CA ALA A 66 -0.55 -11.31 13.09
C ALA A 66 -1.80 -12.19 12.90
N SER A 67 -2.35 -12.72 13.99
CA SER A 67 -3.52 -13.61 13.96
C SER A 67 -4.78 -13.02 14.60
N LEU A 68 -4.71 -11.81 15.16
CA LEU A 68 -5.82 -11.20 15.90
C LEU A 68 -6.22 -9.87 15.29
N VAL A 69 -7.48 -9.82 14.87
CA VAL A 69 -8.13 -8.67 14.27
C VAL A 69 -9.32 -8.28 15.14
N LEU A 70 -9.36 -7.02 15.57
CA LEU A 70 -10.43 -6.46 16.39
C LEU A 70 -11.36 -5.62 15.52
N LEU A 71 -12.67 -5.83 15.65
CA LEU A 71 -13.69 -5.01 15.02
C LEU A 71 -13.92 -3.75 15.88
N VAL A 72 -13.84 -2.58 15.26
CA VAL A 72 -14.07 -1.27 15.89
C VAL A 72 -15.22 -0.58 15.15
N PHE A 73 -16.19 -0.04 15.89
CA PHE A 73 -17.34 0.75 15.41
C PHE A 73 -17.59 1.95 16.33
#